data_AF-A0A0C2M7L8-F1
#
_entry.id   AF-A0A0C2M7L8-F1
#
_cell.length_a   1.000
_cell.length_b   1.000
_cell.length_c   1.000
_cell.angle_alpha   90.00
_cell.angle_beta   90.00
_cell.angle_gamma   90.00
#
_symmetry.space_group_name_H-M   'P 1'
#
loop_
_entity.id
_entity.type
_entity.pdbx_description
1 polymer ?
#
loop_
_entity_poly.entity_id
_entity_poly.type
_entity_poly.pdbx_seq_one_letter_code
_entity_poly.pdbx_strand_id
1 'polypeptide(L)'
;MCSLLSSTSVNCYIIFGEQITAKKKDLIDNVIRKLIWITYRKKFESLLPELEITTDKGWGCSIRSSQMLIANIFLNIHLHNDGKRIIKEINIQSYRLKVLENFYDKPECLLSFHRIVQIMNQSKFCIGQYSSFISPLLAIKTIKSQLPISKPNTTHNP
;
A
#
# COMPACT_ATOMS: atom_id res chain seq x y z
N MET A 1 -51.40 4.94 -1.38
CA MET A 1 -50.13 4.57 -0.72
C MET A 1 -49.02 4.65 -1.78
N CYS A 2 -48.44 5.84 -1.96
CA CYS A 2 -47.30 6.04 -2.87
C CYS A 2 -46.05 5.46 -2.20
N SER A 3 -45.44 4.49 -2.86
CA SER A 3 -44.16 3.91 -2.51
C SER A 3 -43.08 4.99 -2.47
N LEU A 4 -42.41 5.12 -1.33
CA LEU A 4 -41.13 5.79 -1.19
C LEU A 4 -40.11 5.07 -2.08
N LEU A 5 -40.07 5.44 -3.37
CA LEU A 5 -38.88 5.23 -4.19
C LEU A 5 -37.81 6.16 -3.62
N SER A 6 -37.09 5.69 -2.61
CA SER A 6 -35.80 6.29 -2.25
C SER A 6 -34.91 6.11 -3.47
N SER A 7 -34.86 7.12 -4.33
CA SER A 7 -33.96 7.18 -5.47
C SER A 7 -32.54 7.24 -4.94
N THR A 8 -31.96 6.07 -4.66
CA THR A 8 -30.54 5.97 -4.34
C THR A 8 -29.78 6.48 -5.56
N SER A 9 -29.33 7.73 -5.53
CA SER A 9 -28.66 8.35 -6.65
C SER A 9 -27.40 7.57 -6.98
N VAL A 10 -27.30 7.19 -8.25
CA VAL A 10 -26.07 6.63 -8.80
C VAL A 10 -25.12 7.79 -9.02
N ASN A 11 -23.92 7.71 -8.45
CA ASN A 11 -22.92 8.76 -8.55
C ASN A 11 -21.68 8.25 -9.29
N CYS A 12 -20.92 9.19 -9.83
CA CYS A 12 -19.63 8.94 -10.45
C CYS A 12 -18.50 9.20 -9.43
N TYR A 13 -17.57 8.26 -9.29
CA TYR A 13 -16.40 8.35 -8.41
C TYR A 13 -15.13 8.10 -9.22
N ILE A 14 -14.02 8.73 -8.85
CA ILE A 14 -12.70 8.45 -9.42
C ILE A 14 -11.84 7.80 -8.35
N ILE A 15 -11.36 6.57 -8.61
CA ILE A 15 -10.53 5.80 -7.68
C ILE A 15 -9.31 5.30 -8.44
N PHE A 16 -8.10 5.67 -7.99
CA PHE A 16 -6.83 5.34 -8.66
C PHE A 16 -6.81 5.66 -10.17
N GLY A 17 -7.49 6.74 -10.58
CA GLY A 17 -7.59 7.15 -11.98
C GLY A 17 -8.73 6.47 -12.76
N GLU A 18 -9.38 5.46 -12.21
CA GLU A 18 -10.51 4.77 -12.85
C GLU A 18 -11.84 5.40 -12.45
N GLN A 19 -12.69 5.64 -13.45
CA GLN A 19 -14.04 6.15 -13.24
C GLN A 19 -14.99 5.00 -12.89
N ILE A 20 -15.68 5.13 -11.75
CA ILE A 20 -16.60 4.12 -11.22
C ILE A 20 -17.97 4.76 -10.99
N THR A 21 -18.95 4.32 -11.77
CA THR A 21 -20.35 4.68 -11.58
C THR A 21 -21.03 3.64 -10.69
N ALA A 22 -21.49 4.05 -9.51
CA ALA A 22 -22.09 3.15 -8.53
C ALA A 22 -22.99 3.89 -7.53
N LYS A 23 -23.85 3.15 -6.83
CA LYS A 23 -24.45 3.66 -5.59
C LYS A 23 -23.37 3.71 -4.51
N LYS A 24 -23.49 4.64 -3.57
CA LYS A 24 -22.51 4.83 -2.48
C LYS A 24 -22.25 3.55 -1.68
N LYS A 25 -23.29 2.78 -1.38
CA LYS A 25 -23.18 1.50 -0.66
C LYS A 25 -22.34 0.49 -1.46
N ASP A 26 -22.64 0.32 -2.74
CA ASP A 26 -21.94 -0.60 -3.62
C ASP A 26 -20.48 -0.21 -3.83
N LEU A 27 -20.17 1.09 -3.86
CA LEU A 27 -18.80 1.60 -3.90
C LEU A 27 -18.02 1.16 -2.65
N ILE A 28 -18.60 1.37 -1.48
CA ILE A 28 -17.94 1.02 -0.21
C ILE A 28 -17.70 -0.49 -0.14
N ASP A 29 -18.74 -1.27 -0.38
CA ASP A 29 -18.70 -2.72 -0.17
C ASP A 29 -17.86 -3.43 -1.25
N ASN A 30 -17.93 -2.99 -2.50
CA ASN A 30 -17.29 -3.68 -3.61
C ASN A 30 -15.97 -3.06 -4.07
N VAL A 31 -15.59 -1.87 -3.59
CA VAL A 31 -14.32 -1.21 -3.96
C VAL A 31 -13.52 -0.87 -2.72
N ILE A 32 -14.03 -0.01 -1.83
CA ILE A 32 -13.26 0.53 -0.70
C ILE A 32 -12.84 -0.57 0.27
N ARG A 33 -13.74 -1.49 0.65
CA ARG A 33 -13.42 -2.61 1.56
C ARG A 33 -12.37 -3.57 1.02
N LYS A 34 -12.18 -3.60 -0.29
CA LYS A 34 -11.22 -4.48 -0.96
C LYS A 34 -9.84 -3.85 -1.12
N LEU A 35 -9.67 -2.56 -0.82
CA LEU A 35 -8.37 -1.90 -0.73
C LEU A 35 -7.56 -2.43 0.46
N ILE A 36 -6.24 -2.45 0.29
CA ILE A 36 -5.32 -2.85 1.35
C ILE A 36 -5.26 -1.74 2.40
N TRP A 37 -5.62 -2.11 3.64
CA TRP A 37 -5.60 -1.23 4.80
C TRP A 37 -4.51 -1.71 5.76
N ILE A 38 -3.59 -0.81 6.09
CA ILE A 38 -2.44 -1.08 6.97
C ILE A 38 -2.51 -0.06 8.10
N THR A 39 -2.55 -0.56 9.32
CA THR A 39 -2.77 0.24 10.53
C THR A 39 -1.56 0.15 11.46
N TYR A 40 -1.59 0.96 12.52
CA TYR A 40 -0.67 0.79 13.63
C TYR A 40 -0.63 -0.64 14.16
N ARG A 41 0.54 -1.02 14.63
CA ARG A 41 0.84 -2.31 15.26
C ARG A 41 1.62 -2.10 16.56
N LYS A 42 1.67 -3.17 17.32
CA LYS A 42 2.38 -3.27 18.59
C LYS A 42 2.91 -4.69 18.74
N LYS A 43 3.93 -4.86 19.58
CA LYS A 43 4.56 -6.16 19.83
C LYS A 43 5.21 -6.77 18.57
N PHE A 44 5.64 -5.92 17.64
CA PHE A 44 6.58 -6.36 16.61
C PHE A 44 8.01 -6.30 17.17
N GLU A 45 8.96 -6.94 16.49
CA GLU A 45 10.37 -6.94 16.87
C GLU A 45 10.93 -5.51 17.00
N SER A 46 11.87 -5.27 17.90
CA SER A 46 12.35 -3.89 18.13
C SER A 46 12.90 -3.26 16.85
N LEU A 47 12.46 -2.03 16.54
CA LEU A 47 12.92 -1.28 15.37
C LEU A 47 14.39 -0.85 15.49
N LEU A 48 14.82 -0.58 16.72
CA LEU A 48 16.17 -0.16 17.07
C LEU A 48 16.61 -0.96 18.29
N PRO A 49 17.76 -1.68 18.24
CA PRO A 49 18.23 -2.49 19.35
C PRO A 49 18.38 -1.71 20.67
N GLU A 50 18.73 -0.43 20.58
CA GLU A 50 19.04 0.42 21.74
C GLU A 50 17.81 1.04 22.43
N LEU A 51 16.65 1.09 21.76
CA LEU A 51 15.49 1.88 22.21
C LEU A 51 14.20 1.06 22.42
N GLU A 52 14.25 -0.27 22.25
CA GLU A 52 13.11 -1.21 22.43
C GLU A 52 11.77 -0.73 21.82
N ILE A 53 11.84 -0.06 20.67
CA ILE A 53 10.64 0.49 20.02
C ILE A 53 9.88 -0.64 19.33
N THR A 54 8.80 -1.10 19.96
CA THR A 54 7.97 -2.24 19.49
C THR A 54 6.55 -1.83 19.07
N THR A 55 6.29 -0.53 18.93
CA THR A 55 5.01 0.02 18.45
C THR A 55 5.20 1.31 17.66
N ASP A 56 4.35 1.51 16.65
CA ASP A 56 4.29 2.72 15.84
C ASP A 56 3.09 3.63 16.19
N LYS A 57 2.37 3.30 17.28
CA LYS A 57 1.24 4.10 17.75
C LYS A 57 1.70 5.52 18.10
N GLY A 58 1.05 6.52 17.50
CA GLY A 58 1.28 7.93 17.79
C GLY A 58 2.31 8.62 16.89
N TRP A 59 3.04 7.88 16.05
CA TRP A 59 4.08 8.46 15.18
C TRP A 59 4.21 7.78 13.80
N GLY A 60 3.67 6.56 13.62
CA GLY A 60 3.79 5.81 12.37
C GLY A 60 2.80 6.15 11.25
N CYS A 61 1.91 7.14 11.42
CA CYS A 61 0.78 7.36 10.50
C CYS A 61 1.21 7.60 9.06
N SER A 62 2.26 8.41 8.89
CA SER A 62 2.88 8.71 7.61
C SER A 62 3.39 7.46 6.91
N ILE A 63 4.11 6.60 7.64
CA ILE A 63 4.65 5.34 7.10
C ILE A 63 3.52 4.41 6.68
N ARG A 64 2.52 4.21 7.56
CA ARG A 64 1.34 3.38 7.28
C ARG A 64 0.54 3.87 6.08
N SER A 65 0.36 5.18 5.97
CA SER A 65 -0.36 5.80 4.85
C SER A 65 0.33 5.56 3.51
N SER A 66 1.66 5.64 3.47
CA SER A 66 2.38 5.33 2.24
C SER A 66 2.48 3.84 1.98
N GLN A 67 2.63 2.98 3.01
CA GLN A 67 2.52 1.53 2.83
C GLN A 67 1.18 1.19 2.15
N MET A 68 0.07 1.80 2.58
CA MET A 68 -1.22 1.64 1.90
C MET A 68 -1.21 2.13 0.46
N LEU A 69 -0.61 3.31 0.19
CA LEU A 69 -0.52 3.83 -1.18
C LEU A 69 0.22 2.84 -2.10
N ILE A 70 1.43 2.42 -1.73
CA ILE A 70 2.22 1.50 -2.55
C ILE A 70 1.58 0.12 -2.63
N ALA A 71 1.02 -0.42 -1.53
CA ALA A 71 0.34 -1.70 -1.56
C ALA A 71 -0.86 -1.70 -2.52
N ASN A 72 -1.66 -0.63 -2.53
CA ASN A 72 -2.79 -0.53 -3.45
C ASN A 72 -2.33 -0.29 -4.90
N ILE A 73 -1.19 0.36 -5.13
CA ILE A 73 -0.57 0.44 -6.46
C ILE A 73 -0.15 -0.95 -6.94
N PHE A 74 0.54 -1.75 -6.10
CA PHE A 74 0.93 -3.12 -6.45
C PHE A 74 -0.28 -4.02 -6.70
N LEU A 75 -1.33 -3.89 -5.88
CA LEU A 75 -2.59 -4.58 -6.09
C LEU A 75 -3.19 -4.24 -7.46
N ASN A 76 -3.21 -2.96 -7.83
CA ASN A 76 -3.72 -2.48 -9.10
C ASN A 76 -2.88 -3.01 -10.28
N ILE A 77 -1.55 -2.96 -10.19
CA ILE A 77 -0.64 -3.52 -11.20
C ILE A 77 -0.89 -5.02 -11.40
N HIS A 78 -1.00 -5.79 -10.32
CA HIS A 78 -1.29 -7.23 -10.43
C HIS A 78 -2.64 -7.51 -11.08
N LEU A 79 -3.66 -6.71 -10.78
CA LEU A 79 -4.97 -6.84 -11.43
C LEU A 79 -4.89 -6.52 -12.93
N HIS A 80 -4.23 -5.41 -13.29
CA HIS A 80 -4.07 -5.00 -14.69
C HIS A 80 -3.29 -6.03 -15.51
N ASN A 81 -2.22 -6.60 -14.96
CA ASN A 81 -1.42 -7.64 -15.64
C ASN A 81 -2.25 -8.89 -15.94
N ASP A 82 -3.25 -9.20 -15.10
CA ASP A 82 -4.16 -10.32 -15.30
C ASP A 82 -5.42 -9.92 -16.12
N GLY A 83 -5.41 -8.76 -16.77
CA GLY A 83 -6.50 -8.24 -17.60
C GLY A 83 -7.73 -7.77 -16.83
N LYS A 84 -7.62 -7.59 -15.51
CA LYS A 84 -8.74 -7.27 -14.61
C LYS A 84 -8.77 -5.77 -14.34
N ARG A 85 -9.87 -5.12 -14.73
CA ARG A 85 -10.03 -3.66 -14.59
C ARG A 85 -10.72 -3.23 -13.29
N ILE A 86 -11.56 -4.08 -12.72
CA ILE A 86 -12.38 -3.69 -11.56
C ILE A 86 -12.27 -4.73 -10.45
N ILE A 87 -12.00 -4.22 -9.25
CA ILE A 87 -11.99 -4.95 -7.97
C ILE A 87 -13.36 -5.62 -7.66
N LYS A 88 -14.42 -5.32 -8.44
CA LYS A 88 -15.80 -5.77 -8.22
C LYS A 88 -15.98 -7.29 -8.29
N GLU A 89 -15.33 -8.00 -9.21
CA GLU A 89 -15.76 -9.36 -9.61
C GLU A 89 -14.77 -10.50 -9.32
N ILE A 90 -13.61 -10.21 -8.74
CA ILE A 90 -12.57 -11.23 -8.50
C ILE A 90 -12.43 -11.52 -7.01
N ASN A 91 -12.14 -12.78 -6.68
CA ASN A 91 -11.58 -13.14 -5.38
C ASN A 91 -10.21 -12.44 -5.22
N ILE A 92 -10.25 -11.23 -4.71
CA ILE A 92 -9.09 -10.33 -4.55
C ILE A 92 -8.14 -10.81 -3.45
N GLN A 93 -8.53 -11.78 -2.63
CA GLN A 93 -7.77 -12.18 -1.45
C GLN A 93 -6.40 -12.74 -1.81
N SER A 94 -6.29 -13.55 -2.86
CA SER A 94 -4.99 -14.09 -3.30
C SER A 94 -4.02 -12.98 -3.71
N TYR A 95 -4.49 -11.95 -4.43
CA TYR A 95 -3.68 -10.78 -4.77
C TYR A 95 -3.30 -9.96 -3.54
N ARG A 96 -4.23 -9.73 -2.62
CA ARG A 96 -3.97 -9.02 -1.37
C ARG A 96 -2.90 -9.70 -0.55
N LEU A 97 -2.98 -11.02 -0.39
CA LEU A 97 -2.00 -11.80 0.37
C LEU A 97 -0.61 -11.71 -0.25
N LYS A 98 -0.50 -11.90 -1.58
CA LYS A 98 0.77 -11.75 -2.31
C LYS A 98 1.39 -10.36 -2.13
N VAL A 99 0.57 -9.29 -2.18
CA VAL A 99 1.06 -7.93 -1.94
C VAL A 99 1.49 -7.75 -0.49
N LEU A 100 0.65 -8.17 0.47
CA LEU A 100 0.86 -7.98 1.90
C LEU A 100 2.11 -8.67 2.45
N GLU A 101 2.58 -9.75 1.82
CA GLU A 101 3.86 -10.40 2.16
C GLU A 101 5.05 -9.44 2.18
N ASN A 102 5.01 -8.37 1.37
CA ASN A 102 6.05 -7.36 1.35
C ASN A 102 5.97 -6.37 2.54
N PHE A 103 4.83 -6.28 3.22
CA PHE A 103 4.52 -5.21 4.18
C PHE A 103 4.35 -5.69 5.63
N TYR A 104 4.52 -7.00 5.90
CA TYR A 104 4.51 -7.48 7.28
C TYR A 104 5.56 -6.76 8.12
N ASP A 105 5.25 -6.53 9.41
CA ASP A 105 6.12 -5.85 10.36
C ASP A 105 7.24 -6.78 10.85
N LYS A 106 8.06 -7.24 9.90
CA LYS A 106 9.23 -8.07 10.11
C LYS A 106 10.45 -7.48 9.39
N PRO A 107 11.65 -7.55 9.97
CA PRO A 107 12.86 -6.99 9.35
C PRO A 107 13.17 -7.53 7.95
N GLU A 108 12.78 -8.77 7.64
CA GLU A 108 13.06 -9.43 6.36
C GLU A 108 12.15 -8.96 5.23
N CYS A 109 10.99 -8.40 5.56
CA CYS A 109 10.01 -7.96 4.57
C CYS A 109 10.44 -6.65 3.91
N LEU A 110 10.45 -6.64 2.58
CA LEU A 110 11.01 -5.56 1.75
C LEU A 110 10.50 -4.17 2.10
N LEU A 111 9.19 -4.05 2.33
CA LEU A 111 8.46 -2.81 2.58
C LEU A 111 7.89 -2.77 4.01
N SER A 112 8.51 -3.54 4.92
CA SER A 112 8.13 -3.55 6.33
C SER A 112 8.33 -2.20 6.98
N PHE A 113 7.64 -2.01 8.11
CA PHE A 113 7.84 -0.82 8.93
C PHE A 113 9.30 -0.72 9.41
N HIS A 114 9.90 -1.85 9.82
CA HIS A 114 11.31 -1.98 10.20
C HIS A 114 12.25 -1.47 9.13
N ARG A 115 12.09 -1.95 7.88
CA ARG A 115 13.00 -1.61 6.79
C ARG A 115 12.93 -0.13 6.44
N ILE A 116 11.72 0.43 6.42
CA ILE A 116 11.51 1.86 6.18
C ILE A 116 12.18 2.69 7.27
N VAL A 117 11.97 2.37 8.55
CA VAL A 117 12.58 3.09 9.67
C VAL A 117 14.11 2.97 9.67
N GLN A 118 14.66 1.79 9.39
CA GLN A 118 16.10 1.57 9.30
C GLN A 118 16.75 2.47 8.24
N ILE A 119 16.16 2.55 7.04
CA ILE A 119 16.67 3.39 5.96
C ILE A 119 16.54 4.87 6.32
N MET A 120 15.42 5.28 6.93
CA MET A 120 15.25 6.65 7.41
C MET A 120 16.34 7.03 8.41
N ASN A 121 16.67 6.15 9.35
CA ASN A 121 17.75 6.35 10.33
C ASN A 121 19.13 6.49 9.67
N GLN A 122 19.42 5.69 8.65
CA GLN A 122 20.68 5.75 7.90
C GLN A 122 20.85 7.04 7.08
N SER A 123 19.76 7.69 6.70
CA SER A 123 19.77 8.78 5.72
C SER A 123 20.16 10.16 6.27
N LYS A 124 20.39 10.31 7.60
CA LYS A 124 20.93 11.51 8.29
C LYS A 124 20.49 12.88 7.72
N PHE A 125 19.20 13.11 7.48
CA PHE A 125 18.71 14.40 6.94
C PHE A 125 18.77 15.55 7.97
N CYS A 126 19.17 16.76 7.53
CA CYS A 126 19.35 17.95 8.37
C CYS A 126 18.04 18.66 8.76
N ILE A 127 18.04 19.32 9.92
CA ILE A 127 16.94 20.13 10.47
C ILE A 127 16.81 21.45 9.71
N GLY A 128 15.59 21.83 9.30
CA GLY A 128 15.28 23.16 8.72
C GLY A 128 15.12 23.23 7.19
N GLN A 129 15.43 22.17 6.43
CA GLN A 129 14.95 22.02 5.06
C GLN A 129 13.50 21.52 5.07
N TYR A 130 12.72 21.79 4.01
CA TYR A 130 11.43 21.10 3.77
C TYR A 130 11.74 19.61 3.60
N SER A 131 11.86 18.95 4.74
CA SER A 131 12.46 17.64 4.82
C SER A 131 11.43 16.65 4.35
N SER A 132 11.85 15.82 3.41
CA SER A 132 11.26 14.56 2.98
C SER A 132 11.03 13.54 4.11
N PHE A 133 10.75 13.98 5.35
CA PHE A 133 10.44 13.20 6.55
C PHE A 133 9.23 12.27 6.41
N ILE A 134 8.48 12.32 5.30
CA ILE A 134 7.18 11.65 5.15
C ILE A 134 7.02 10.95 3.80
N SER A 135 8.10 10.73 3.03
CA SER A 135 7.98 9.91 1.83
C SER A 135 8.64 8.55 1.99
N PRO A 136 7.90 7.53 2.45
CA PRO A 136 8.21 6.13 2.18
C PRO A 136 8.49 5.86 0.71
N LEU A 137 8.07 6.70 -0.26
CA LEU A 137 8.58 6.59 -1.63
C LEU A 137 10.09 6.81 -1.74
N LEU A 138 10.69 7.68 -0.93
CA LEU A 138 12.14 7.85 -0.91
C LEU A 138 12.83 6.62 -0.31
N ALA A 139 12.30 6.10 0.81
CA ALA A 139 12.79 4.84 1.36
C ALA A 139 12.65 3.68 0.35
N ILE A 140 11.52 3.61 -0.37
CA ILE A 140 11.26 2.63 -1.44
C ILE A 140 12.18 2.83 -2.64
N LYS A 141 12.48 4.07 -3.03
CA LYS A 141 13.45 4.39 -4.07
C LYS A 141 14.85 3.91 -3.69
N THR A 142 15.22 4.07 -2.42
CA THR A 142 16.48 3.55 -1.88
C THR A 142 16.46 2.02 -1.81
N ILE A 143 15.34 1.40 -1.42
CA ILE A 143 15.16 -0.06 -1.44
C ILE A 143 15.33 -0.62 -2.87
N LYS A 144 14.79 0.07 -3.89
CA LYS A 144 14.95 -0.34 -5.29
C LYS A 144 16.41 -0.40 -5.72
N SER A 145 17.27 0.52 -5.24
CA SER A 145 18.71 0.46 -5.53
C SER A 145 19.44 -0.70 -4.86
N GLN A 146 18.81 -1.34 -3.86
CA GLN A 146 19.35 -2.47 -3.11
C GLN A 146 18.74 -3.82 -3.55
N LEU A 147 17.71 -3.79 -4.39
CA LEU A 147 17.15 -5.00 -5.00
C LEU A 147 18.08 -5.46 -6.14
N PRO A 148 18.36 -6.78 -6.25
CA PRO A 148 19.11 -7.30 -7.39
C PRO A 148 18.38 -6.96 -8.68
N ILE A 149 19.10 -6.42 -9.67
CA ILE A 149 18.55 -6.13 -10.99
C ILE A 149 18.10 -7.46 -11.60
N SER A 150 16.79 -7.69 -11.70
CA SER A 150 16.27 -8.76 -12.53
C SER A 150 16.67 -8.43 -13.97
N LYS A 151 17.64 -9.17 -14.52
CA LYS A 151 17.98 -9.07 -15.94
C LYS A 151 16.70 -9.34 -16.74
N PRO A 152 16.34 -8.51 -17.74
CA PRO A 152 15.22 -8.82 -18.60
C PRO A 152 15.48 -10.18 -19.25
N ASN A 153 14.48 -11.07 -19.18
CA ASN A 153 14.53 -12.36 -19.86
C ASN A 153 14.68 -12.10 -21.37
N THR A 154 15.90 -12.18 -21.88
CA THR A 154 16.18 -12.23 -23.31
C THR A 154 15.80 -13.62 -23.80
N THR A 155 14.51 -13.86 -24.03
CA THR A 155 14.08 -14.92 -24.93
C THR A 155 14.18 -14.38 -26.36
N HIS A 156 15.40 -14.36 -26.89
CA HIS A 156 15.59 -14.50 -28.33
C HIS A 156 15.45 -15.99 -28.62
N ASN A 157 14.35 -16.38 -29.24
CA ASN A 157 14.31 -17.65 -29.96
C ASN A 157 14.64 -17.38 -31.43
N PRO A 158 15.50 -18.20 -32.06
CA PRO A 158 15.83 -18.11 -33.48
C PRO A 158 14.64 -18.46 -34.38
#